data_AF-A0A8K0V875-F1
#
_entry.id   AF-A0A8K0V875-F1
#
_cell.length_a   1.000
_cell.length_b   1.000
_cell.length_c   1.000
_cell.angle_alpha   90.00
_cell.angle_beta   90.00
_cell.angle_gamma   90.00
#
_symmetry.space_group_name_H-M   'P 1'
#
loop_
_entity.id
_entity.type
_entity.pdbx_description
1 polymer ?
#
loop_
_entity_poly.entity_id
_entity_poly.type
_entity_poly.pdbx_seq_one_letter_code
_entity_poly.pdbx_strand_id
1 'polypeptide(L)' 'SKAQRQLKVGYVSINHTDRHTGASRYYSRSPVLNLKGNWLQEAGFDYGQPVIVTVEQGRLIICLAGTE' A
#
# COMPACT_ATOMS: atom_id res chain seq x y z
N SER A 1 13.25 5.92 -19.13
CA SER A 1 11.84 5.55 -19.41
C SER A 1 11.00 5.92 -18.21
N LYS A 2 9.90 6.66 -18.40
CA LYS A 2 8.95 6.98 -17.31
C LYS A 2 8.19 5.73 -16.77
N ALA A 3 8.41 4.56 -17.38
CA ALA A 3 7.65 3.34 -17.09
C ALA A 3 8.05 2.60 -15.79
N GLN A 4 9.22 2.90 -15.20
CA GLN A 4 9.69 2.19 -14.00
C GLN A 4 10.09 3.16 -12.90
N ARG A 5 9.57 2.92 -11.69
CA ARG A 5 9.92 3.65 -10.47
C ARG A 5 10.50 2.68 -9.44
N GLN A 6 11.62 3.07 -8.84
CA GLN A 6 12.23 2.31 -7.75
C GLN A 6 11.68 2.84 -6.43
N LEU A 7 11.01 1.97 -5.68
CA LEU A 7 10.44 2.25 -4.38
C LEU A 7 11.01 1.26 -3.35
N LYS A 8 11.04 1.66 -2.08
CA LYS A 8 11.43 0.77 -0.98
C LYS A 8 10.20 0.40 -0.17
N VAL A 9 10.12 -0.86 0.23
CA VAL A 9 9.15 -1.32 1.22
C VAL A 9 9.52 -0.70 2.56
N GLY A 10 8.60 0.10 3.10
CA GLY A 10 8.69 0.67 4.44
C GLY A 10 7.94 -0.19 5.45
N TYR A 11 7.69 0.38 6.63
CA TYR A 11 6.81 -0.22 7.62
C TYR A 11 5.94 0.83 8.30
N VAL A 12 4.78 0.40 8.79
CA VAL A 12 3.99 1.15 9.78
C VAL A 12 4.21 0.54 11.16
N SER A 13 4.32 1.40 12.17
CA SER A 13 4.36 0.98 13.57
C SER A 13 2.94 0.95 14.12
N ILE A 14 2.54 -0.15 14.72
CA ILE A 14 1.22 -0.35 15.31
C ILE A 14 1.42 -0.45 16.82
N ASN A 15 0.82 0.48 17.56
CA ASN A 15 0.82 0.44 19.02
C ASN A 15 -0.32 -0.47 19.50
N HIS A 16 0.00 -1.44 20.35
CA HIS A 16 -0.97 -2.30 21.00
C HIS A 16 -1.20 -1.77 22.42
N THR A 17 -2.36 -1.17 22.63
CA THR A 17 -2.74 -0.62 23.93
C THR A 17 -3.57 -1.60 24.74
N ASP A 18 -3.42 -1.52 26.05
CA ASP A 18 -4.33 -2.16 26.99
C ASP A 18 -5.71 -1.50 26.88
N ARG A 19 -6.75 -2.30 26.65
CA ARG A 19 -8.11 -1.79 26.47
C ARG A 19 -8.69 -1.17 27.76
N HIS A 20 -8.27 -1.64 28.92
CA HIS A 20 -8.80 -1.20 30.21
C HIS A 20 -8.06 0.04 30.74
N THR A 21 -6.73 0.07 30.59
CA THR A 21 -5.90 1.15 31.14
C THR A 21 -5.46 2.18 30.10
N GLY A 22 -5.58 1.86 28.81
CA GLY A 22 -5.07 2.69 27.71
C GLY A 22 -3.55 2.68 27.56
N ALA A 23 -2.82 1.97 28.44
CA ALA A 23 -1.37 1.95 28.43
C ALA A 23 -0.81 1.18 27.23
N SER A 24 0.26 1.69 26.62
CA SER A 24 1.00 0.98 25.57
C SER A 24 1.62 -0.31 26.12
N ARG A 25 1.30 -1.46 25.53
CA ARG A 25 1.89 -2.76 25.88
C ARG A 25 3.14 -3.04 25.06
N TYR A 26 3.02 -2.92 23.74
CA TYR A 26 4.14 -3.11 22.81
C TYR A 26 3.82 -2.52 21.43
N TYR A 27 4.85 -2.43 20.59
CA TYR A 27 4.73 -2.02 19.19
C TYR A 27 5.02 -3.19 18.26
N SER A 28 4.21 -3.34 17.22
CA SER A 28 4.52 -4.24 16.09
C SER A 28 4.79 -3.45 14.82
N ARG A 29 5.40 -4.09 13.82
CA ARG A 29 5.64 -3.49 12.50
C ARG A 29 4.96 -4.31 11.42
N SER A 30 4.34 -3.63 10.46
CA SER A 30 3.77 -4.25 9.27
C SER A 30 4.37 -3.61 8.01
N PRO A 31 4.73 -4.39 6.98
CA PRO A 31 5.33 -3.87 5.76
C PRO A 31 4.32 -3.01 4.99
N VAL A 32 4.79 -1.94 4.36
CA VAL A 32 3.96 -1.03 3.55
C VAL A 32 4.71 -0.65 2.28
N LEU A 33 3.99 -0.63 1.15
CA LEU A 33 4.45 -0.04 -0.10
C LEU A 33 3.67 1.26 -0.35
N ASN A 34 4.38 2.39 -0.44
CA ASN A 34 3.76 3.69 -0.66
C ASN A 34 3.77 4.05 -2.16
N LEU A 35 2.62 3.94 -2.81
CA LEU A 35 2.41 4.41 -4.19
C LEU A 35 1.69 5.76 -4.14
N LYS A 36 2.40 6.84 -4.43
CA LYS A 36 1.84 8.20 -4.40
C LYS A 36 2.45 9.12 -5.45
N GLY A 37 1.64 10.05 -5.95
CA GLY A 37 2.03 11.13 -6.86
C GLY A 37 1.34 11.06 -8.23
N ASN A 38 1.44 12.16 -8.98
CA ASN A 38 0.75 12.36 -10.27
C ASN A 38 1.02 11.28 -11.31
N TRP A 39 2.12 10.54 -11.16
CA TRP A 39 2.48 9.45 -12.05
C TRP A 39 1.51 8.27 -12.02
N LEU A 40 0.72 8.11 -10.96
CA LEU A 40 -0.37 7.12 -10.92
C LEU A 40 -1.47 7.50 -11.91
N GLN A 41 -1.87 8.78 -11.92
CA GLN A 41 -2.84 9.32 -12.86
C GLN A 41 -2.29 9.28 -14.31
N GLU A 42 -1.00 9.60 -14.50
CA GLU A 42 -0.33 9.43 -15.81
C GLU A 42 -0.32 7.97 -16.28
N ALA A 43 -0.35 7.00 -15.36
CA ALA A 43 -0.45 5.58 -15.63
C ALA A 43 -1.90 5.07 -15.75
N GLY A 44 -2.89 5.95 -15.67
CA GLY A 44 -4.31 5.62 -15.83
C GLY A 44 -5.05 5.23 -14.54
N PHE A 45 -4.44 5.40 -13.36
CA PHE A 45 -5.09 5.21 -12.07
C PHE A 45 -5.63 6.55 -11.56
N ASP A 46 -6.91 6.82 -11.81
CA ASP A 46 -7.60 8.03 -11.38
C ASP A 46 -8.25 7.86 -9.99
N TYR A 47 -8.71 8.96 -9.42
CA TYR A 47 -9.32 8.99 -8.10
C TYR A 47 -10.60 8.14 -8.05
N GLY A 48 -10.75 7.37 -6.97
CA GLY A 48 -11.96 6.57 -6.73
C GLY A 48 -12.11 5.34 -7.63
N GLN A 49 -11.18 5.09 -8.56
CA GLN A 49 -11.22 3.88 -9.39
C GLN A 49 -10.89 2.64 -8.56
N PRO A 50 -11.69 1.57 -8.67
CA PRO A 50 -11.38 0.31 -8.02
C PRO A 50 -10.14 -0.32 -8.68
N VAL A 51 -9.28 -0.92 -7.85
CA VAL A 51 -8.08 -1.62 -8.29
C VAL A 51 -8.08 -3.06 -7.78
N ILE A 52 -7.50 -3.96 -8.56
CA ILE A 52 -7.22 -5.34 -8.18
C ILE A 52 -5.71 -5.45 -7.94
N VAL A 53 -5.35 -6.06 -6.82
CA VAL A 53 -3.95 -6.41 -6.51
C VAL A 53 -3.82 -7.92 -6.53
N THR A 54 -3.18 -8.45 -7.55
CA THR A 54 -2.81 -9.87 -7.62
C THR A 54 -1.51 -10.08 -6.90
N VAL A 55 -1.49 -11.07 -5.99
CA VAL A 55 -0.34 -11.40 -5.14
C VAL A 55 0.28 -12.70 -5.59
N GLU A 56 1.57 -12.65 -5.88
CA GLU A 56 2.39 -13.81 -6.23
C GLU A 56 3.71 -13.77 -5.45
N GLN A 57 4.46 -14.88 -5.48
CA GLN A 57 5.73 -14.94 -4.77
C GLN A 57 6.72 -13.90 -5.34
N GLY A 58 7.06 -12.90 -4.51
CA GLY A 58 8.00 -11.83 -4.87
C GLY A 58 7.44 -10.79 -5.86
N ARG A 59 6.15 -10.83 -6.19
CA ARG A 59 5.54 -9.97 -7.21
C ARG A 59 4.13 -9.53 -6.81
N LEU A 60 3.85 -8.24 -7.01
CA LEU A 60 2.52 -7.66 -6.93
C LEU A 60 2.18 -7.07 -8.30
N ILE A 61 0.99 -7.40 -8.81
CA ILE A 61 0.46 -6.82 -10.04
C ILE A 61 -0.76 -5.99 -9.65
N ILE A 62 -0.75 -4.71 -10.00
CA ILE A 62 -1.83 -3.76 -9.70
C ILE A 62 -2.49 -3.37 -11.02
N CYS A 63 -3.78 -3.64 -11.14
CA CYS A 63 -4.57 -3.32 -12.32
C CYS A 63 -5.84 -2.59 -11.91
N LEU A 64 -6.44 -1.81 -12.81
CA LEU A 64 -7.81 -1.37 -12.62
C LEU A 64 -8.71 -2.60 -12.51
N ALA A 65 -9.66 -2.59 -11.57
CA ALA A 65 -10.75 -3.54 -11.62
C ALA A 65 -11.56 -3.19 -12.87
N GLY A 66 -11.67 -4.10 -13.83
CA GLY A 66 -12.39 -3.83 -15.07
C GLY A 66 -13.78 -3.25 -14.76
N THR A 67 -14.06 -2.07 -15.28
CA THR A 67 -15.41 -1.77 -15.75
C THR A 67 -15.64 -2.74 -16.91
N GLU A 68 -16.62 -3.62 -16.78
CA GLU A 68 -17.21 -4.29 -17.94
C GLU A 68 -17.53 -3.29 -19.06
#